data_AF-A0A562K8P1-F1
#
_entry.id   AF-A0A562K8P1-F1
#
_cell.length_a   1.000
_cell.length_b   1.000
_cell.length_c   1.000
_cell.angle_alpha   90.00
_cell.angle_beta   90.00
_cell.angle_gamma   90.00
#
_symmetry.space_group_name_H-M   'P 1'
#
loop_
_entity.id
_entity.type
_entity.pdbx_description
1 polymer ?
#
loop_
_entity_poly.entity_id
_entity_poly.type
_entity_poly.pdbx_seq_one_letter_code
_entity_poly.pdbx_strand_id
1 'polypeptide(L)' 'MLGSGTISGPTEDSFGSMLELSWGGQKTLKMNNGSERKFINDNDTVIIRGYCQKDNLRIGFGEV' A
#
# COMPACT_ATOMS: atom_id res chain seq x y z
N MET A 1 -4.02 -22.30 0.11
CA MET A 1 -3.36 -20.97 0.21
C MET A 1 -3.63 -20.42 1.60
N LEU A 2 -2.62 -19.95 2.32
CA LEU A 2 -2.75 -19.34 3.64
C LEU A 2 -2.13 -17.95 3.56
N GLY A 3 -2.89 -16.92 3.93
CA GLY A 3 -2.43 -15.53 3.89
C GLY A 3 -1.79 -15.11 5.22
N SER A 4 -0.89 -14.14 5.17
CA SER A 4 -0.30 -13.52 6.38
C SER A 4 -1.29 -12.66 7.16
N GLY A 5 -2.38 -12.24 6.53
CA GLY A 5 -3.15 -11.07 6.93
C GLY A 5 -2.51 -9.77 6.42
N THR A 6 -3.17 -8.64 6.68
CA THR A 6 -2.67 -7.30 6.34
C THR A 6 -1.32 -7.06 7.02
N ILE A 7 -0.34 -6.59 6.25
CA ILE A 7 1.01 -6.31 6.75
C ILE A 7 1.11 -4.81 7.04
N SER A 8 1.21 -4.45 8.32
CA SER A 8 1.35 -3.07 8.79
C SER A 8 2.58 -2.90 9.66
N GLY A 9 3.42 -1.91 9.35
CA GLY A 9 4.57 -1.53 10.16
C GLY A 9 4.24 -0.47 11.22
N PRO A 10 5.25 -0.02 11.98
CA PRO A 10 5.06 0.91 13.10
C PRO A 10 4.86 2.38 12.68
N THR A 11 5.13 2.75 11.42
CA THR A 11 5.00 4.13 10.92
C THR A 11 3.74 4.29 10.06
N GLU A 12 3.13 5.48 10.04
CA GLU A 12 1.87 5.69 9.33
C GLU A 12 1.95 5.39 7.81
N ASP A 13 3.11 5.60 7.19
CA ASP A 13 3.39 5.30 5.78
C ASP A 13 3.62 3.80 5.50
N SER A 14 3.64 2.97 6.54
CA SER A 14 3.83 1.51 6.46
C SER A 14 2.56 0.70 6.78
N PHE A 15 1.40 1.35 6.88
CA PHE A 15 0.12 0.66 7.09
C PHE A 15 -0.36 -0.07 5.83
N GLY A 16 -0.88 -1.29 6.01
CA GLY A 16 -1.20 -2.21 4.91
C GLY A 16 -2.59 -2.06 4.30
N SER A 17 -3.42 -1.12 4.77
CA SER A 17 -4.76 -0.90 4.22
C SER A 17 -5.15 0.57 4.17
N MET A 18 -6.06 0.91 3.24
CA MET A 18 -6.64 2.25 3.18
C MET A 18 -7.49 2.60 4.40
N LEU A 19 -8.05 1.59 5.08
CA LEU A 19 -8.77 1.80 6.34
C LEU A 19 -7.85 2.38 7.41
N GLU A 20 -6.65 1.81 7.55
CA GLU A 20 -5.62 2.27 8.49
C GLU A 20 -5.05 3.62 8.06
N LEU A 21 -4.64 3.75 6.79
CA LEU A 21 -4.05 4.96 6.22
C LEU A 21 -4.99 6.18 6.32
N SER A 22 -6.28 5.99 6.05
CA SER A 22 -7.29 7.04 6.16
C SER A 22 -7.88 7.17 7.56
N TRP A 23 -7.48 6.33 8.51
CA TRP A 23 -8.05 6.27 9.87
C TRP A 23 -9.59 6.21 9.86
N GLY A 24 -10.15 5.20 9.18
CA GLY A 24 -11.61 5.09 9.03
C GLY A 24 -12.22 6.23 8.19
N GLY A 25 -11.45 6.81 7.27
CA GLY A 25 -11.89 7.95 6.45
C GLY A 25 -11.84 9.31 7.14
N GLN A 26 -11.24 9.44 8.34
CA GLN A 26 -11.05 10.72 9.02
C GLN A 26 -9.87 11.53 8.44
N LYS A 27 -8.83 10.84 7.95
CA LYS A 27 -7.67 11.41 7.26
C LYS A 27 -7.82 11.25 5.74
N THR A 28 -7.37 12.25 4.99
CA THR A 28 -7.32 12.22 3.53
C THR A 28 -5.90 11.96 3.05
N LEU A 29 -5.75 11.05 2.10
CA LEU A 29 -4.49 10.71 1.44
C LEU A 29 -4.34 11.55 0.17
N LYS A 30 -3.20 12.25 0.04
CA LYS A 30 -2.86 13.01 -1.17
C LYS A 30 -2.11 12.11 -2.14
N MET A 31 -2.59 12.03 -3.37
CA MET A 31 -1.97 11.27 -4.45
C MET A 31 -0.98 12.17 -5.21
N ASN A 32 0.00 11.55 -5.89
CA ASN A 32 1.02 12.27 -6.66
C ASN A 32 0.44 13.14 -7.79
N ASN A 33 -0.74 12.78 -8.31
CA ASN A 33 -1.45 13.56 -9.32
C ASN A 33 -2.32 14.69 -8.75
N GLY A 34 -2.23 14.96 -7.44
CA GLY A 34 -3.00 15.99 -6.75
C GLY A 34 -4.42 15.58 -6.35
N SER A 35 -4.90 14.40 -6.77
CA SER A 35 -6.18 13.89 -6.32
C SER A 35 -6.12 13.38 -4.88
N GLU A 36 -7.28 13.24 -4.25
CA GLU A 36 -7.40 12.81 -2.87
C GLU A 36 -8.12 11.47 -2.77
N ARG A 37 -7.76 10.66 -1.76
CA ARG A 37 -8.41 9.38 -1.48
C ARG A 37 -8.61 9.17 0.02
N LYS A 38 -9.68 8.46 0.34
CA LYS A 38 -9.92 7.84 1.66
C LYS A 38 -10.04 6.33 1.52
N PHE A 39 -10.72 5.91 0.45
CA PHE A 39 -10.83 4.53 -0.01
C PHE A 39 -10.60 4.47 -1.53
N ILE A 40 -10.58 3.26 -2.07
CA ILE A 40 -10.50 3.00 -3.52
C ILE A 40 -11.78 3.52 -4.17
N ASN A 41 -11.63 4.27 -5.25
CA ASN A 41 -12.72 4.73 -6.09
C ASN A 41 -12.84 3.88 -7.37
N ASP A 42 -13.96 4.00 -8.06
CA ASP A 42 -14.16 3.37 -9.35
C ASP A 42 -13.02 3.75 -10.32
N ASN A 43 -12.50 2.74 -11.02
CA ASN A 43 -11.39 2.85 -11.98
C ASN A 43 -10.01 3.12 -11.36
N ASP A 44 -9.87 3.12 -10.03
CA ASP A 44 -8.54 3.08 -9.41
C ASP A 44 -7.88 1.70 -9.67
N THR A 45 -6.57 1.73 -9.92
CA THR A 45 -5.75 0.51 -10.03
C THR A 45 -4.82 0.44 -8.84
N VAL A 46 -4.85 -0.68 -8.11
CA VAL A 46 -3.92 -0.96 -7.01
C VAL A 46 -2.91 -1.98 -7.49
N ILE A 47 -1.62 -1.69 -7.27
CA ILE A 47 -0.52 -2.59 -7.66
C ILE A 47 0.33 -2.88 -6.43
N ILE A 48 0.45 -4.15 -6.05
CA ILE A 48 1.28 -4.59 -4.93
C ILE A 48 2.61 -5.11 -5.47
N ARG A 49 3.71 -4.61 -4.92
CA ARG A 49 5.07 -5.03 -5.29
C ARG A 49 5.87 -5.36 -4.04
N GLY A 50 6.67 -6.41 -4.13
CA GLY A 50 7.59 -6.84 -3.07
C GLY A 50 8.88 -7.38 -3.66
N TYR A 51 9.99 -7.18 -2.95
CA TYR A 51 11.29 -7.71 -3.33
C TYR A 51 12.21 -7.85 -2.11
N CYS A 52 13.19 -8.73 -2.22
CA CYS A 52 14.34 -8.77 -1.33
C CYS A 52 15.53 -8.08 -2.01
N GLN A 53 16.36 -7.37 -1.24
CA GLN A 53 17.55 -6.66 -1.72
C GLN A 53 18.77 -7.06 -0.92
N LYS A 54 19.89 -7.29 -1.61
CA LYS A 54 21.23 -7.40 -1.02
C LYS A 54 22.22 -6.68 -1.93
N ASP A 55 22.87 -5.62 -1.44
CA ASP A 55 23.78 -4.78 -2.23
C ASP A 55 23.13 -4.36 -3.56
N ASN A 56 23.69 -4.79 -4.69
CA ASN A 56 23.18 -4.52 -6.04
C ASN A 56 22.26 -5.64 -6.60
N LEU A 57 22.01 -6.71 -5.84
CA LEU A 57 21.15 -7.83 -6.25
C LEU A 57 19.72 -7.66 -5.71
N ARG A 58 18.74 -7.74 -6.62
CA ARG A 58 17.30 -7.68 -6.31
C ARG A 58 16.61 -8.96 -6.76
N ILE A 59 15.78 -9.53 -5.88
CA ILE A 59 14.89 -10.66 -6.20
C ILE A 59 13.45 -10.19 -5.94
N GLY A 60 12.67 -10.02 -7.01
CA GLY A 60 11.30 -9.49 -6.96
C GLY A 60 10.22 -10.55 -7.14
N PHE A 61 9.03 -10.24 -6.67
CA PHE A 61 7.83 -11.07 -6.84
C PHE A 61 7.00 -10.70 -8.09
N GLY A 62 7.42 -9.67 -8.84
CA GLY A 62 6.61 -9.10 -9.92
C GLY A 62 5.58 -8.10 -9.39
N GLU A 63 4.40 -8.08 -10.01
CA GLU A 63 3.25 -7.27 -9.60
C GLU A 63 1.98 -8.10 -9.52
N VAL A 64 1.07 -7.70 -8.64
CA VAL A 64 -0.26 -8.26 -8.42
C VAL A 64 -1.26 -7.12 -8.30
#